data_AF-A0A9E2VRJ2-F1
#
_entry.id   AF-A0A9E2VRJ2-F1
#
_cell.length_a   1.000
_cell.length_b   1.000
_cell.length_c   1.000
_cell.angle_alpha   90.00
_cell.angle_beta   90.00
_cell.angle_gamma   90.00
#
_symmetry.space_group_name_H-M   'P 1'
#
loop_
_entity.id
_entity.type
_entity.pdbx_description
1 polymer ?
#
loop_
_entity_poly.entity_id
_entity_poly.type
_entity_poly.pdbx_seq_one_letter_code
_entity_poly.pdbx_strand_id
1 'polypeptide(L)'
;MTPFRRGYALPLVLLLALVASVVMAMVLDRQRTQTLSQKRQLDHYRDDHFAKGMQEAVDAWMKSVAARPIVELIEPDGRALDMDLAGGVTLRLYVFDGQGSILTEILGLSGEARVDAANLISELSQLPPELRAALPDFQRGRLTELTRRFGPLQISVNTAPEPVLHAAVRYAFGGSNSADAVKAIVEARSEKVLAAADLSDVIAKLKGEINQRSVLTRVLTTQPVLYRLEARLFRTGASADARPAAIYAGYTMISGRSTQRDRTGSQTTRLTSIFDWHRVPDPREYVEFPPQ
;
A
#
# COMPACT_ATOMS: atom_id res chain seq x y z
N MET A 1 73.35 -48.28 21.99
CA MET A 1 72.67 -47.35 21.07
C MET A 1 71.28 -47.88 20.79
N THR A 2 70.29 -47.42 21.56
CA THR A 2 68.88 -47.80 21.35
C THR A 2 68.33 -47.00 20.16
N PRO A 3 67.79 -47.65 19.11
CA PRO A 3 67.16 -46.93 18.02
C PRO A 3 65.88 -46.27 18.56
N PHE A 4 65.93 -44.96 18.77
CA PHE A 4 64.77 -44.18 19.16
C PHE A 4 63.68 -44.31 18.07
N ARG A 5 62.52 -44.77 18.52
CA ARG A 5 61.30 -45.07 17.76
C ARG A 5 60.89 -43.88 16.88
N ARG A 6 60.97 -44.03 15.55
CA ARG A 6 60.42 -43.10 14.55
C ARG A 6 58.89 -43.19 14.36
N GLY A 7 58.18 -43.87 15.26
CA GLY A 7 56.74 -44.15 15.14
C GLY A 7 55.79 -42.97 15.43
N TYR A 8 56.26 -41.89 16.06
CA TYR A 8 55.39 -40.78 16.51
C TYR A 8 55.22 -39.65 15.48
N ALA A 9 56.07 -39.57 14.45
CA ALA A 9 56.02 -38.46 13.49
C ALA A 9 54.81 -38.51 12.56
N LEU A 10 54.45 -39.70 12.07
CA LEU A 10 53.34 -39.90 11.14
C LEU A 10 51.96 -39.51 11.72
N PRO A 11 51.57 -39.96 12.93
CA PRO A 11 50.29 -39.54 13.52
C PRO A 11 50.23 -38.04 13.82
N LEU A 12 51.36 -37.42 14.17
CA LEU A 12 51.43 -35.98 14.41
C LEU A 12 51.21 -35.18 13.11
N VAL A 13 51.80 -35.61 11.99
CA VAL A 13 51.57 -34.99 10.68
C VAL A 13 50.11 -35.15 10.24
N LEU A 14 49.50 -36.33 10.47
CA LEU A 14 48.09 -36.55 10.17
C LEU A 14 47.18 -35.64 10.99
N LEU A 15 47.47 -35.46 12.27
CA LEU A 15 46.70 -34.56 13.15
C LEU A 15 46.86 -33.10 12.71
N LEU A 16 48.06 -32.66 12.34
CA LEU A 16 48.28 -31.32 11.78
C LEU A 16 47.54 -31.11 10.46
N ALA A 17 47.56 -32.10 9.56
CA ALA A 17 46.84 -32.03 8.29
C ALA A 17 45.32 -31.95 8.51
N LEU A 18 44.78 -32.71 9.47
CA LEU A 18 43.36 -32.64 9.85
C LEU A 18 43.00 -31.24 10.37
N VAL A 19 43.77 -30.70 11.31
CA VAL A 19 43.53 -29.36 11.87
C VAL A 19 43.62 -28.29 10.76
N ALA A 20 44.62 -28.37 9.88
CA ALA A 20 44.75 -27.46 8.75
C ALA A 20 43.54 -27.53 7.80
N SER A 21 43.03 -28.73 7.51
CA SER A 21 41.85 -28.91 6.66
C SER A 21 40.57 -28.31 7.28
N VAL A 22 40.38 -28.46 8.59
CA VAL A 22 39.24 -27.88 9.32
C VAL A 22 39.32 -26.36 9.33
N VAL A 23 40.50 -25.79 9.59
CA VAL A 23 40.71 -24.33 9.55
C VAL A 23 40.44 -23.79 8.15
N MET A 24 40.92 -24.47 7.10
CA MET A 24 40.66 -24.06 5.71
C MET A 24 39.17 -24.12 5.37
N ALA A 25 38.47 -25.17 5.80
CA ALA A 25 37.02 -25.29 5.61
C ALA A 25 36.26 -24.15 6.30
N MET A 26 36.63 -23.81 7.54
CA MET A 26 36.03 -22.68 8.28
C MET A 26 36.28 -21.33 7.60
N VAL A 27 37.49 -21.09 7.06
CA VAL A 27 37.82 -19.86 6.33
C VAL A 27 36.99 -19.73 5.06
N LEU A 28 36.85 -20.82 4.29
CA LEU A 28 36.02 -20.84 3.08
C LEU A 28 34.54 -20.59 3.37
N ASP A 29 34.01 -21.17 4.46
CA ASP A 29 32.62 -20.97 4.86
C ASP A 29 32.34 -19.53 5.31
N ARG A 30 33.28 -18.94 6.06
CA ARG A 30 33.24 -17.52 6.43
C ARG A 30 33.27 -16.61 5.21
N GLN A 31 34.11 -16.89 4.22
CA GLN A 31 34.17 -16.12 2.98
C GLN A 31 32.85 -16.18 2.21
N ARG A 32 32.25 -17.37 2.07
CA ARG A 32 30.93 -17.52 1.43
C ARG A 32 29.85 -16.70 2.12
N THR A 33 29.79 -16.76 3.46
CA THR A 33 28.83 -15.99 4.25
C THR A 33 29.03 -14.48 4.09
N GLN A 34 30.28 -14.01 4.06
CA GLN A 34 30.61 -12.60 3.84
C GLN A 34 30.22 -12.14 2.43
N THR A 35 30.52 -12.91 1.39
CA THR A 35 30.15 -12.57 0.00
C THR A 35 28.63 -12.52 -0.18
N LEU A 36 27.89 -13.47 0.40
CA LEU A 36 26.42 -13.46 0.36
C LEU A 36 25.84 -12.25 1.09
N SER A 37 26.39 -11.88 2.25
CA SER A 37 25.99 -10.69 3.00
C SER A 37 26.26 -9.40 2.21
N GLN A 38 27.46 -9.26 1.64
CA GLN A 38 27.82 -8.12 0.80
C GLN A 38 26.92 -8.01 -0.43
N LYS A 39 26.60 -9.13 -1.08
CA LYS A 39 25.68 -9.16 -2.22
C LYS A 39 24.29 -8.66 -1.82
N ARG A 40 23.72 -9.18 -0.71
CA ARG A 40 22.41 -8.73 -0.19
C ARG A 40 22.41 -7.25 0.19
N GLN A 41 23.48 -6.75 0.80
CA GLN A 41 23.63 -5.34 1.13
C GLN A 41 23.69 -4.46 -0.12
N LEU A 42 24.42 -4.90 -1.14
CA LEU A 42 24.51 -4.19 -2.41
C LEU A 42 23.16 -4.17 -3.14
N ASP A 43 22.45 -5.31 -3.15
CA ASP A 43 21.13 -5.45 -3.77
C ASP A 43 20.12 -4.56 -3.04
N HIS A 44 20.09 -4.59 -1.70
CA HIS A 44 19.23 -3.70 -0.89
C HIS A 44 19.54 -2.22 -1.10
N TYR A 45 20.82 -1.84 -1.13
CA TYR A 45 21.24 -0.47 -1.38
C TYR A 45 20.83 0.02 -2.78
N ARG A 46 20.98 -0.83 -3.79
CA ARG A 46 20.54 -0.53 -5.16
C ARG A 46 19.03 -0.36 -5.23
N ASP A 47 18.28 -1.27 -4.61
CA ASP A 47 16.82 -1.21 -4.57
C ASP A 47 16.32 0.06 -3.87
N ASP A 48 16.94 0.46 -2.75
CA ASP A 48 16.58 1.67 -2.00
C ASP A 48 16.88 2.95 -2.79
N HIS A 49 18.06 3.03 -3.43
CA HIS A 49 18.41 4.18 -4.26
C HIS A 49 17.52 4.30 -5.49
N PHE A 50 17.21 3.16 -6.10
CA PHE A 50 16.30 3.10 -7.23
C PHE A 50 14.88 3.51 -6.82
N ALA A 51 14.39 3.02 -5.68
CA ALA A 51 13.10 3.40 -5.10
C ALA A 51 13.00 4.91 -4.88
N LYS A 52 14.04 5.53 -4.27
CA LYS A 52 14.12 6.98 -4.05
C LYS A 52 14.14 7.76 -5.36
N GLY A 53 14.91 7.33 -6.35
CA GLY A 53 14.96 7.97 -7.66
C GLY A 53 13.60 7.97 -8.36
N MET A 54 12.85 6.87 -8.30
CA MET A 54 11.48 6.84 -8.81
C MET A 54 10.54 7.73 -8.01
N GLN A 55 10.65 7.72 -6.67
CA GLN A 55 9.83 8.59 -5.82
C GLN A 55 10.05 10.06 -6.18
N GLU A 56 11.30 10.48 -6.40
CA GLU A 56 11.66 11.83 -6.83
C GLU A 56 11.11 12.15 -8.22
N ALA A 57 11.20 11.23 -9.18
CA ALA A 57 10.66 11.40 -10.53
C ALA A 57 9.12 11.56 -10.51
N VAL A 58 8.43 10.72 -9.73
CA VAL A 58 6.96 10.78 -9.57
C VAL A 58 6.55 12.06 -8.85
N ASP A 59 7.26 12.47 -7.79
CA ASP A 59 6.99 13.71 -7.06
C ASP A 59 7.23 14.95 -7.94
N ALA A 60 8.27 14.94 -8.79
CA ALA A 60 8.52 16.00 -9.75
C ALA A 60 7.42 16.09 -10.82
N TRP A 61 6.94 14.96 -11.33
CA TRP A 61 5.79 14.92 -12.24
C TRP A 61 4.51 15.44 -11.56
N MET A 62 4.21 14.97 -10.35
CA MET A 62 3.06 15.44 -9.56
C MET A 62 3.07 16.97 -9.38
N LYS A 63 4.25 17.55 -9.11
CA LYS A 63 4.44 19.00 -9.00
C LYS A 63 4.22 19.71 -10.34
N SER A 64 4.63 19.12 -11.46
CA SER A 64 4.46 19.73 -12.79
C SER A 64 3.00 19.76 -13.25
N VAL A 65 2.20 18.78 -12.81
CA VAL A 65 0.77 18.68 -13.17
C VAL A 65 -0.18 19.27 -12.14
N ALA A 66 0.32 19.83 -11.03
CA ALA A 66 -0.47 20.35 -9.92
C ALA A 66 -1.51 21.43 -10.29
N ALA A 67 -1.38 22.06 -11.47
CA ALA A 67 -2.34 23.04 -11.96
C ALA A 67 -3.62 22.41 -12.55
N ARG A 68 -3.62 21.13 -12.88
CA ARG A 68 -4.73 20.40 -13.51
C ARG A 68 -5.38 19.43 -12.51
N PRO A 69 -6.70 19.21 -12.58
CA PRO A 69 -7.32 18.13 -11.81
C PRO A 69 -6.71 16.79 -12.19
N ILE A 70 -6.21 16.03 -11.21
CA ILE A 70 -5.53 14.77 -11.51
C ILE A 70 -6.43 13.78 -12.26
N VAL A 71 -7.73 13.81 -11.99
CA VAL A 71 -8.73 12.95 -12.64
C VAL A 71 -8.73 13.13 -14.17
N GLU A 72 -8.37 14.30 -14.68
CA GLU A 72 -8.26 14.56 -16.13
C GLU A 72 -6.97 13.99 -16.76
N LEU A 73 -6.01 13.58 -15.93
CA LEU A 73 -4.71 13.05 -16.34
C LEU A 73 -4.67 11.52 -16.27
N ILE A 74 -5.65 10.92 -15.61
CA ILE A 74 -5.73 9.48 -15.39
C ILE A 74 -6.58 8.87 -16.50
N GLU A 75 -6.01 7.91 -17.23
CA GLU A 75 -6.70 7.08 -18.20
C GLU A 75 -7.72 6.14 -17.51
N PRO A 76 -8.69 5.57 -18.24
CA PRO A 76 -9.71 4.70 -17.64
C PRO A 76 -9.18 3.49 -16.86
N ASP A 77 -7.98 3.00 -17.19
CA ASP A 77 -7.31 1.88 -16.51
C ASP A 77 -6.48 2.32 -15.28
N GLY A 78 -6.48 3.62 -14.96
CA GLY A 78 -5.69 4.21 -13.90
C GLY A 78 -4.31 4.69 -14.34
N ARG A 79 -3.89 4.49 -15.59
CA ARG A 79 -2.56 4.93 -16.06
C ARG A 79 -2.51 6.44 -16.18
N ALA A 80 -1.44 7.06 -15.69
CA ALA A 80 -1.30 8.52 -15.67
C ALA A 80 -0.02 9.05 -16.34
N LEU A 81 1.04 8.25 -16.38
CA LEU A 81 2.32 8.64 -16.98
C LEU A 81 3.10 7.43 -17.44
N ASP A 82 3.67 7.51 -18.64
CA ASP A 82 4.70 6.60 -19.12
C ASP A 82 6.01 7.39 -19.29
N MET A 83 7.11 6.87 -18.74
CA MET A 83 8.44 7.50 -18.77
C MET A 83 9.51 6.47 -19.12
N ASP A 84 10.25 6.70 -20.20
CA ASP A 84 11.42 5.90 -20.52
C ASP A 84 12.61 6.34 -19.67
N LEU A 85 13.18 5.38 -18.94
CA LEU A 85 14.36 5.54 -18.10
C LEU A 85 15.61 5.05 -18.85
N ALA A 86 16.77 5.51 -18.39
CA ALA A 86 18.05 4.97 -18.88
C ALA A 86 18.14 3.46 -18.63
N GLY A 87 18.79 2.73 -19.55
CA GLY A 87 18.98 1.29 -19.44
C GLY A 87 17.85 0.44 -20.04
N GLY A 88 16.98 1.03 -20.86
CA GLY A 88 15.93 0.27 -21.57
C GLY A 88 14.82 -0.22 -20.64
N VAL A 89 14.44 0.62 -19.67
CA VAL A 89 13.32 0.39 -18.76
C VAL A 89 12.29 1.49 -18.96
N THR A 90 11.02 1.14 -19.00
CA THR A 90 9.90 2.07 -19.05
C THR A 90 9.14 2.01 -17.72
N LEU A 91 9.01 3.15 -17.05
CA LEU A 91 8.17 3.34 -15.88
C LEU A 91 6.76 3.71 -16.34
N ARG A 92 5.75 2.93 -15.94
CA ARG A 92 4.34 3.29 -16.07
C ARG A 92 3.76 3.58 -14.69
N LEU A 93 3.28 4.79 -14.48
CA LEU A 93 2.65 5.22 -13.25
C LEU A 93 1.13 5.06 -13.35
N TYR A 94 0.57 4.36 -12.39
CA TYR A 94 -0.86 4.25 -12.19
C TYR A 94 -1.28 5.00 -10.93
N VAL A 95 -2.46 5.61 -10.98
CA VAL A 95 -3.02 6.39 -9.89
C VAL A 95 -4.44 5.89 -9.63
N PHE A 96 -4.68 5.52 -8.39
CA PHE A 96 -5.96 5.01 -7.92
C PHE A 96 -6.46 5.84 -6.75
N ASP A 97 -7.76 5.82 -6.52
CA ASP A 97 -8.35 6.35 -5.30
C ASP A 97 -7.83 5.58 -4.08
N GLY A 98 -7.22 6.30 -3.13
CA GLY A 98 -6.71 5.74 -1.89
C GLY A 98 -7.71 5.80 -0.73
N GLN A 99 -8.87 6.43 -0.89
CA GLN A 99 -9.88 6.61 0.16
C GLN A 99 -11.01 5.59 0.11
N GLY A 100 -10.94 4.55 -0.70
CA GLY A 100 -11.93 3.48 -0.70
C GLY A 100 -11.98 2.67 0.61
N SER A 101 -10.99 2.81 1.51
CA SER A 101 -10.86 2.01 2.72
C SER A 101 -10.93 2.82 4.02
N ILE A 102 -11.15 2.13 5.15
CA ILE A 102 -11.29 2.73 6.49
C ILE A 102 -9.93 3.12 7.06
N LEU A 103 -9.81 4.34 7.59
CA LEU A 103 -8.61 4.82 8.26
C LEU A 103 -8.41 4.10 9.60
N THR A 104 -7.26 3.44 9.79
CA THR A 104 -6.89 2.74 11.04
C THR A 104 -5.95 3.55 11.93
N GLU A 105 -5.17 4.45 11.35
CA GLU A 105 -4.28 5.33 12.10
C GLU A 105 -5.08 6.55 12.59
N ILE A 106 -5.53 6.48 13.84
CA ILE A 106 -6.36 7.51 14.47
C ILE A 106 -5.48 8.66 15.02
N LEU A 107 -4.17 8.45 15.13
CA LEU A 107 -3.24 9.46 15.62
C LEU A 107 -3.26 10.70 14.72
N GLY A 108 -3.57 11.86 15.29
CA GLY A 108 -3.73 13.13 14.58
C GLY A 108 -5.19 13.53 14.31
N LEU A 109 -6.16 12.65 14.55
CA LEU A 109 -7.57 13.03 14.59
C LEU A 109 -7.96 13.61 15.96
N SER A 110 -8.85 14.58 15.96
CA SER A 110 -9.39 15.23 17.17
C SER A 110 -10.93 15.26 17.14
N GLY A 111 -11.54 15.45 18.32
CA GLY A 111 -12.99 15.59 18.47
C GLY A 111 -13.79 14.44 17.87
N GLU A 112 -14.84 14.80 17.11
CA GLU A 112 -15.75 13.84 16.47
C GLU A 112 -15.05 12.90 15.48
N ALA A 113 -14.06 13.40 14.71
CA ALA A 113 -13.39 12.59 13.70
C ALA A 113 -12.66 11.38 14.31
N ARG A 114 -12.11 11.54 15.52
CA ARG A 114 -11.48 10.44 16.27
C ARG A 114 -12.49 9.39 16.70
N VAL A 115 -13.67 9.83 17.13
CA VAL A 115 -14.78 8.96 17.55
C VAL A 115 -15.33 8.20 16.34
N ASP A 116 -15.54 8.89 15.22
CA ASP A 116 -15.99 8.29 13.96
C ASP A 116 -15.02 7.18 13.49
N ALA A 117 -13.71 7.47 13.47
CA ALA A 117 -12.70 6.49 13.06
C ALA A 117 -12.74 5.21 13.91
N ALA A 118 -12.82 5.38 15.24
CA ALA A 118 -12.87 4.24 16.17
C ALA A 118 -14.13 3.39 15.96
N ASN A 119 -15.28 4.02 15.75
CA ASN A 119 -16.52 3.31 15.51
C ASN A 119 -16.57 2.63 14.14
N LEU A 120 -16.00 3.25 13.09
CA LEU A 120 -15.87 2.62 11.77
C LEU A 120 -15.03 1.33 11.84
N ILE A 121 -13.91 1.35 12.56
CA ILE A 121 -13.07 0.16 12.77
C ILE A 121 -13.85 -0.91 13.54
N SER A 122 -14.60 -0.51 14.58
CA SER A 122 -15.46 -1.41 15.34
C SER A 122 -16.51 -2.08 14.45
N GLU A 123 -17.25 -1.32 13.64
CA GLU A 123 -18.25 -1.87 12.73
C GLU A 123 -17.66 -2.77 11.64
N LEU A 124 -16.46 -2.44 11.15
CA LEU A 124 -15.75 -3.30 10.19
C LEU A 124 -15.41 -4.67 10.82
N SER A 125 -15.01 -4.70 12.09
CA SER A 125 -14.74 -5.94 12.81
C SER A 125 -15.99 -6.78 13.08
N GLN A 126 -17.16 -6.14 13.12
CA GLN A 126 -18.46 -6.76 13.41
C GLN A 126 -19.28 -7.05 12.14
N LEU A 127 -18.64 -7.10 10.98
CA LEU A 127 -19.33 -7.38 9.72
C LEU A 127 -20.13 -8.69 9.77
N PRO A 128 -21.28 -8.76 9.08
CA PRO A 128 -22.04 -9.99 8.90
C PRO A 128 -21.13 -11.14 8.40
N PRO A 129 -21.33 -12.39 8.87
CA PRO A 129 -20.52 -13.54 8.43
C PRO A 129 -20.53 -13.75 6.91
N GLU A 130 -21.65 -13.44 6.25
CA GLU A 130 -21.83 -13.54 4.79
C GLU A 130 -20.84 -12.64 4.03
N LEU A 131 -20.77 -11.36 4.42
CA LEU A 131 -19.83 -10.39 3.83
C LEU A 131 -18.38 -10.75 4.14
N ARG A 132 -18.11 -11.30 5.33
CA ARG A 132 -16.77 -11.81 5.67
C ARG A 132 -16.38 -13.02 4.83
N ALA A 133 -17.31 -13.91 4.54
CA ALA A 133 -17.08 -15.10 3.72
C ALA A 133 -16.80 -14.75 2.25
N ALA A 134 -17.40 -13.66 1.75
CA ALA A 134 -17.16 -13.15 0.40
C ALA A 134 -15.77 -12.51 0.20
N LEU A 135 -14.99 -12.33 1.26
CA LEU A 135 -13.66 -11.70 1.23
C LEU A 135 -12.56 -12.75 1.50
N PRO A 136 -11.88 -13.27 0.46
CA PRO A 136 -10.83 -14.28 0.61
C PRO A 136 -9.70 -13.86 1.55
N ASP A 137 -9.40 -12.57 1.58
CA ASP A 137 -8.30 -12.00 2.36
C ASP A 137 -8.68 -11.75 3.82
N PHE A 138 -9.97 -11.56 4.10
CA PHE A 138 -10.48 -11.41 5.45
C PHE A 138 -10.22 -12.69 6.28
N GLN A 139 -10.42 -13.87 5.67
CA GLN A 139 -10.18 -15.17 6.32
C GLN A 139 -8.70 -15.40 6.68
N ARG A 140 -7.79 -14.74 5.96
CA ARG A 140 -6.33 -14.82 6.19
C ARG A 140 -5.83 -13.76 7.18
N GLY A 141 -6.74 -13.03 7.84
CA GLY A 141 -6.43 -11.93 8.74
C GLY A 141 -5.86 -10.69 8.02
N ARG A 142 -5.97 -10.63 6.69
CA ARG A 142 -5.46 -9.50 5.89
C ARG A 142 -6.59 -8.48 5.70
N LEU A 143 -6.78 -7.61 6.69
CA LEU A 143 -7.64 -6.43 6.59
C LEU A 143 -7.05 -5.30 5.73
N THR A 144 -5.91 -5.55 5.09
CA THR A 144 -5.09 -4.55 4.40
C THR A 144 -5.78 -3.88 3.22
N GLU A 145 -6.76 -4.55 2.60
CA GLU A 145 -7.53 -3.97 1.48
C GLU A 145 -8.72 -3.13 1.96
N LEU A 146 -9.28 -3.46 3.13
CA LEU A 146 -10.44 -2.77 3.72
C LEU A 146 -10.04 -1.60 4.62
N THR A 147 -8.74 -1.49 4.93
CA THR A 147 -8.19 -0.48 5.81
C THR A 147 -7.02 0.25 5.19
N ARG A 148 -6.74 1.47 5.67
CA ARG A 148 -5.58 2.28 5.30
C ARG A 148 -5.01 2.99 6.51
N ARG A 149 -3.72 3.32 6.44
CA ARG A 149 -2.98 3.98 7.52
C ARG A 149 -2.84 5.49 7.35
N PHE A 150 -3.11 6.03 6.16
CA PHE A 150 -2.84 7.43 5.84
C PHE A 150 -4.06 8.11 5.23
N GLY A 151 -4.07 9.44 5.27
CA GLY A 151 -5.10 10.28 4.67
C GLY A 151 -6.19 10.71 5.66
N PRO A 152 -7.21 11.43 5.19
CA PRO A 152 -8.24 11.99 6.05
C PRO A 152 -9.26 10.90 6.45
N LEU A 153 -10.25 11.21 7.28
CA LEU A 153 -11.24 10.22 7.74
C LEU A 153 -12.14 9.70 6.62
N GLN A 154 -12.49 10.55 5.66
CA GLN A 154 -13.56 10.28 4.70
C GLN A 154 -13.26 9.03 3.84
N ILE A 155 -14.34 8.35 3.46
CA ILE A 155 -14.34 7.16 2.62
C ILE A 155 -14.93 7.54 1.27
N SER A 156 -14.21 7.25 0.19
CA SER A 156 -14.69 7.50 -1.16
C SER A 156 -15.82 6.55 -1.52
N VAL A 157 -17.02 7.08 -1.72
CA VAL A 157 -18.21 6.28 -2.05
C VAL A 157 -18.10 5.59 -3.41
N ASN A 158 -17.35 6.18 -4.33
CA ASN A 158 -17.21 5.72 -5.71
C ASN A 158 -16.33 4.46 -5.80
N THR A 159 -15.36 4.30 -4.91
CA THR A 159 -14.37 3.21 -4.98
C THR A 159 -14.39 2.27 -3.77
N ALA A 160 -15.08 2.64 -2.69
CA ALA A 160 -15.14 1.80 -1.50
C ALA A 160 -15.78 0.44 -1.77
N PRO A 161 -15.19 -0.67 -1.30
CA PRO A 161 -15.80 -1.98 -1.41
C PRO A 161 -17.06 -2.03 -0.54
N GLU A 162 -18.02 -2.88 -0.91
CA GLU A 162 -19.31 -3.00 -0.22
C GLU A 162 -19.18 -3.22 1.30
N PRO A 163 -18.25 -4.05 1.82
CA PRO A 163 -18.06 -4.21 3.26
C PRO A 163 -17.66 -2.92 3.99
N VAL A 164 -16.89 -2.04 3.34
CA VAL A 164 -16.51 -0.74 3.90
C VAL A 164 -17.71 0.20 3.96
N LEU A 165 -18.52 0.24 2.89
CA LEU A 165 -19.78 1.00 2.89
C LEU A 165 -20.74 0.46 3.96
N HIS A 166 -20.80 -0.85 4.14
CA HIS A 166 -21.62 -1.50 5.15
C HIS A 166 -21.20 -1.11 6.57
N ALA A 167 -19.90 -1.06 6.85
CA ALA A 167 -19.39 -0.57 8.14
C ALA A 167 -19.77 0.90 8.36
N ALA A 168 -19.62 1.77 7.35
CA ALA A 168 -19.98 3.18 7.45
C ALA A 168 -21.48 3.42 7.68
N VAL A 169 -22.33 2.69 6.97
CA VAL A 169 -23.79 2.79 7.11
C VAL A 169 -24.26 2.20 8.45
N ARG A 170 -23.72 1.05 8.87
CA ARG A 170 -24.04 0.49 10.19
C ARG A 170 -23.67 1.44 11.32
N TYR A 171 -22.51 2.07 11.21
CA TYR A 171 -22.08 3.08 12.19
C TYR A 171 -23.09 4.22 12.30
N ALA A 172 -23.55 4.75 11.17
CA ALA A 172 -24.50 5.85 11.15
C ALA A 172 -25.93 5.45 11.58
N PHE A 173 -26.41 4.24 11.26
CA PHE A 173 -27.81 3.82 11.43
C PHE A 173 -28.04 2.75 12.51
N GLY A 174 -27.00 2.34 13.24
CA GLY A 174 -27.09 1.31 14.28
C GLY A 174 -27.48 -0.07 13.74
N GLY A 175 -27.16 -0.36 12.48
CA GLY A 175 -27.43 -1.65 11.81
C GLY A 175 -28.79 -1.79 11.16
N SER A 176 -29.83 -1.08 11.62
CA SER A 176 -31.15 -1.09 10.98
C SER A 176 -31.10 -0.46 9.58
N ASN A 177 -31.79 -1.06 8.60
CA ASN A 177 -31.82 -0.62 7.18
C ASN A 177 -30.44 -0.51 6.48
N SER A 178 -29.37 -1.08 7.07
CA SER A 178 -28.02 -0.92 6.54
C SER A 178 -27.84 -1.56 5.16
N ALA A 179 -28.40 -2.74 4.94
CA ALA A 179 -28.34 -3.43 3.65
C ALA A 179 -29.03 -2.63 2.53
N ASP A 180 -30.24 -2.09 2.78
CA ASP A 180 -30.98 -1.31 1.79
C ASP A 180 -30.26 0.01 1.45
N ALA A 181 -29.68 0.66 2.46
CA ALA A 181 -28.92 1.88 2.26
C ALA A 181 -27.61 1.64 1.48
N VAL A 182 -26.88 0.57 1.79
CA VAL A 182 -25.70 0.17 1.01
C VAL A 182 -26.08 -0.17 -0.42
N LYS A 183 -27.16 -0.94 -0.61
CA LYS A 183 -27.68 -1.27 -1.94
C LYS A 183 -28.01 -0.02 -2.75
N ALA A 184 -28.70 0.96 -2.15
CA ALA A 184 -29.04 2.21 -2.82
C ALA A 184 -27.79 3.00 -3.26
N ILE A 185 -26.74 3.02 -2.42
CA ILE A 185 -25.46 3.65 -2.77
C ILE A 185 -24.76 2.89 -3.91
N VAL A 186 -24.71 1.57 -3.83
CA VAL A 186 -24.06 0.70 -4.81
C VAL A 186 -24.77 0.75 -6.17
N GLU A 187 -26.09 0.79 -6.17
CA GLU A 187 -26.92 0.95 -7.36
C GLU A 187 -26.72 2.34 -7.99
N ALA A 188 -26.76 3.41 -7.19
CA ALA A 188 -26.54 4.75 -7.71
C ALA A 188 -25.15 4.92 -8.35
N ARG A 189 -24.10 4.30 -7.77
CA ARG A 189 -22.73 4.39 -8.34
C ARG A 189 -22.49 3.45 -9.53
N SER A 190 -23.30 2.41 -9.71
CA SER A 190 -23.17 1.52 -10.88
C SER A 190 -23.74 2.17 -12.14
N GLU A 191 -24.70 3.08 -11.98
CA GLU A 191 -25.26 3.89 -13.07
C GLU A 191 -24.30 4.98 -13.54
N LYS A 192 -23.63 5.66 -12.59
CA LYS A 192 -22.69 6.76 -12.88
C LYS A 192 -21.75 7.03 -11.71
N VAL A 193 -20.64 7.73 -11.98
CA VAL A 193 -19.80 8.29 -10.92
C VAL A 193 -20.62 9.32 -10.12
N LEU A 194 -20.74 9.12 -8.82
CA LEU A 194 -21.55 9.98 -7.96
C LEU A 194 -20.88 11.33 -7.74
N ALA A 195 -21.59 12.41 -8.04
CA ALA A 195 -21.24 13.76 -7.60
C ALA A 195 -21.76 14.02 -6.18
N ALA A 196 -21.30 15.12 -5.56
CA ALA A 196 -21.72 15.48 -4.20
C ALA A 196 -23.25 15.67 -4.07
N ALA A 197 -23.91 16.21 -5.10
CA ALA A 197 -25.36 16.34 -5.16
C ALA A 197 -26.06 14.97 -5.18
N ASP A 198 -25.57 14.05 -6.02
CA ASP A 198 -26.13 12.70 -6.12
C ASP A 198 -26.02 11.95 -4.79
N LEU A 199 -24.86 12.05 -4.11
CA LEU A 199 -24.68 11.43 -2.80
C LEU A 199 -25.64 12.04 -1.75
N SER A 200 -25.84 13.36 -1.80
CA SER A 200 -26.78 14.05 -0.90
C SER A 200 -28.22 13.59 -1.13
N ASP A 201 -28.62 13.41 -2.38
CA ASP A 201 -29.94 12.91 -2.76
C ASP A 201 -30.15 11.45 -2.32
N VAL A 202 -29.13 10.59 -2.49
CA VAL A 202 -29.16 9.21 -2.00
C VAL A 202 -29.32 9.19 -0.48
N ILE A 203 -28.53 9.97 0.25
CA ILE A 203 -28.61 10.07 1.73
C ILE A 203 -29.97 10.62 2.18
N ALA A 204 -30.53 11.61 1.47
CA ALA A 204 -31.82 12.19 1.80
C ALA A 204 -32.98 11.18 1.71
N LYS A 205 -32.90 10.24 0.76
CA LYS A 205 -33.88 9.15 0.56
C LYS A 205 -33.77 8.04 1.61
N LEU A 206 -32.66 7.95 2.34
CA LEU A 206 -32.50 6.96 3.40
C LEU A 206 -33.43 7.27 4.57
N LYS A 207 -34.10 6.24 5.09
CA LYS A 207 -34.95 6.33 6.27
C LYS A 207 -34.08 6.39 7.53
N GLY A 208 -33.85 7.61 8.04
CA GLY A 208 -33.12 7.83 9.28
C GLY A 208 -33.28 9.25 9.83
N GLU A 209 -32.82 9.43 11.06
CA GLU A 209 -32.82 10.72 11.73
C GLU A 209 -31.80 11.68 11.09
N ILE A 210 -31.98 12.98 11.33
CA ILE A 210 -31.07 14.03 10.84
C ILE A 210 -29.63 13.76 11.32
N ASN A 211 -29.45 13.35 12.58
CA ASN A 211 -28.15 13.06 13.14
C ASN A 211 -27.44 11.91 12.41
N GLN A 212 -28.17 10.83 12.07
CA GLN A 212 -27.62 9.66 11.36
C GLN A 212 -27.15 10.05 9.95
N ARG A 213 -27.95 10.84 9.23
CA ARG A 213 -27.56 11.36 7.91
C ARG A 213 -26.36 12.31 7.99
N SER A 214 -26.29 13.12 9.04
CA SER A 214 -25.12 13.98 9.29
C SER A 214 -23.84 13.17 9.51
N VAL A 215 -23.90 12.01 10.17
CA VAL A 215 -22.75 11.11 10.31
C VAL A 215 -22.29 10.63 8.93
N LEU A 216 -23.21 10.14 8.07
CA LEU A 216 -22.85 9.70 6.72
C LEU A 216 -22.19 10.80 5.88
N THR A 217 -22.74 12.01 5.89
CA THR A 217 -22.16 13.15 5.17
C THR A 217 -20.75 13.49 5.65
N ARG A 218 -20.43 13.23 6.92
CA ARG A 218 -19.10 13.47 7.50
C ARG A 218 -18.09 12.38 7.15
N VAL A 219 -18.53 11.12 7.07
CA VAL A 219 -17.64 9.97 6.82
C VAL A 219 -17.52 9.56 5.35
N LEU A 220 -18.46 9.95 4.48
CA LEU A 220 -18.41 9.65 3.05
C LEU A 220 -18.00 10.88 2.22
N THR A 221 -17.27 10.64 1.13
CA THR A 221 -16.93 11.67 0.14
C THR A 221 -17.09 11.12 -1.28
N THR A 222 -17.38 12.01 -2.23
CA THR A 222 -17.32 11.72 -3.67
C THR A 222 -16.02 12.20 -4.32
N GLN A 223 -15.28 13.05 -3.62
CA GLN A 223 -14.04 13.65 -4.10
C GLN A 223 -12.88 13.21 -3.19
N PRO A 224 -12.15 12.15 -3.56
CA PRO A 224 -10.99 11.72 -2.81
C PRO A 224 -9.85 12.73 -2.96
N VAL A 225 -9.15 12.96 -1.87
CA VAL A 225 -7.89 13.72 -1.77
C VAL A 225 -6.69 12.82 -1.49
N LEU A 226 -6.88 11.56 -1.09
CA LEU A 226 -5.80 10.57 -0.99
C LEU A 226 -5.83 9.67 -2.22
N TYR A 227 -4.66 9.51 -2.84
CA TYR A 227 -4.47 8.66 -4.01
C TYR A 227 -3.38 7.65 -3.74
N ARG A 228 -3.59 6.42 -4.20
CA ARG A 228 -2.58 5.36 -4.22
C ARG A 228 -1.85 5.43 -5.55
N LEU A 229 -0.53 5.51 -5.49
CA LEU A 229 0.36 5.51 -6.64
C LEU A 229 0.92 4.10 -6.80
N GLU A 230 0.96 3.59 -8.02
CA GLU A 230 1.66 2.35 -8.39
C GLU A 230 2.59 2.60 -9.57
N ALA A 231 3.89 2.59 -9.31
CA ALA A 231 4.95 2.65 -10.32
C ALA A 231 5.31 1.23 -10.77
N ARG A 232 5.03 0.90 -12.02
CA ARG A 232 5.33 -0.40 -12.63
C ARG A 232 6.45 -0.26 -13.64
N LEU A 233 7.49 -1.09 -13.50
CA LEU A 233 8.63 -1.07 -14.42
C LEU A 233 8.51 -2.15 -15.48
N PHE A 234 8.75 -1.81 -16.72
CA PHE A 234 8.77 -2.74 -17.84
C PHE A 234 10.09 -2.61 -18.58
N ARG A 235 10.48 -3.62 -19.36
CA ARG A 235 11.54 -3.43 -20.36
C ARG A 235 11.00 -2.52 -21.46
N THR A 236 11.81 -1.63 -21.99
CA THR A 236 11.43 -0.79 -23.13
C THR A 236 11.01 -1.66 -24.30
N GLY A 237 9.88 -1.33 -24.93
CA GLY A 237 9.27 -2.15 -25.99
C GLY A 237 8.52 -3.38 -25.51
N ALA A 238 8.35 -3.58 -24.19
CA ALA A 238 7.49 -4.63 -23.67
C ALA A 238 6.03 -4.42 -24.09
N SER A 239 5.34 -5.52 -24.40
CA SER A 239 3.92 -5.50 -24.76
C SER A 239 3.04 -4.91 -23.64
N ALA A 240 1.82 -4.51 -23.98
CA ALA A 240 0.84 -4.03 -22.99
C ALA A 240 0.60 -5.08 -21.88
N ASP A 241 0.56 -6.36 -22.25
CA ASP A 241 0.33 -7.50 -21.35
C ASP A 241 1.62 -8.02 -20.68
N ALA A 242 2.76 -7.38 -20.93
CA ALA A 242 4.01 -7.80 -20.32
C ALA A 242 3.91 -7.69 -18.81
N ARG A 243 4.59 -8.59 -18.11
CA ARG A 243 4.67 -8.53 -16.65
C ARG A 243 5.65 -7.43 -16.23
N PRO A 244 5.33 -6.61 -15.22
CA PRO A 244 6.28 -5.66 -14.68
C PRO A 244 7.46 -6.39 -14.02
N ALA A 245 8.67 -5.87 -14.22
CA ALA A 245 9.88 -6.33 -13.55
C ALA A 245 9.89 -6.00 -12.06
N ALA A 246 9.30 -4.87 -11.68
CA ALA A 246 9.06 -4.49 -10.30
C ALA A 246 7.85 -3.55 -10.21
N ILE A 247 7.22 -3.54 -9.03
CA ILE A 247 6.12 -2.65 -8.69
C ILE A 247 6.51 -1.92 -7.41
N TYR A 248 6.33 -0.60 -7.40
CA TYR A 248 6.48 0.25 -6.24
C TYR A 248 5.15 0.93 -5.97
N ALA A 249 4.79 1.07 -4.72
CA ALA A 249 3.55 1.70 -4.32
C ALA A 249 3.78 2.72 -3.22
N GLY A 250 2.91 3.72 -3.17
CA GLY A 250 2.83 4.66 -2.08
C GLY A 250 1.53 5.46 -2.15
N TYR A 251 1.39 6.44 -1.28
CA TYR A 251 0.23 7.31 -1.22
C TYR A 251 0.62 8.76 -1.41
N THR A 252 -0.23 9.55 -2.04
CA THR A 252 -0.06 11.00 -2.09
C THR A 252 -1.37 11.70 -1.74
N MET A 253 -1.27 12.89 -1.17
CA MET A 253 -2.43 13.74 -0.93
C MET A 253 -2.48 14.86 -1.96
N ILE A 254 -3.57 14.91 -2.71
CA ILE A 254 -3.83 15.92 -3.72
C ILE A 254 -4.99 16.76 -3.19
N SER A 255 -4.66 17.92 -2.66
CA SER A 255 -5.67 18.86 -2.18
C SER A 255 -6.26 19.58 -3.40
N GLY A 256 -7.59 19.53 -3.57
CA GLY A 256 -8.26 20.35 -4.57
C GLY A 256 -8.03 21.85 -4.30
N ARG A 257 -8.07 22.68 -5.36
CA ARG A 257 -7.85 24.15 -5.30
C ARG A 257 -8.72 24.87 -4.25
N SER A 258 -9.85 24.30 -3.84
CA SER A 258 -10.77 24.90 -2.87
C SER A 258 -10.29 24.83 -1.42
N THR A 259 -9.42 23.88 -1.05
CA THR A 259 -8.99 23.66 0.35
C THR A 259 -7.72 24.43 0.78
N GLN A 260 -7.14 25.24 -0.09
CA GLN A 260 -5.83 25.86 0.18
C GLN A 260 -5.88 27.10 1.08
N ARG A 261 -7.07 27.63 1.43
CA ARG A 261 -7.20 28.93 2.11
C ARG A 261 -6.90 28.94 3.62
N ASP A 262 -6.93 27.80 4.31
CA ASP A 262 -6.85 27.76 5.80
C ASP A 262 -5.56 27.16 6.38
N ARG A 263 -4.51 26.91 5.58
CA ARG A 263 -3.23 26.39 6.09
C ARG A 263 -2.24 27.51 6.45
N THR A 264 -2.51 28.25 7.53
CA THR A 264 -1.62 29.29 8.09
C THR A 264 -0.80 28.83 9.32
N GLY A 265 -0.81 27.54 9.67
CA GLY A 265 -0.06 27.00 10.81
C GLY A 265 1.07 26.06 10.39
N SER A 266 2.33 26.49 10.58
CA SER A 266 3.58 25.71 10.69
C SER A 266 3.53 24.27 10.13
N GLN A 267 3.49 24.11 8.81
CA GLN A 267 3.83 22.83 8.20
C GLN A 267 5.32 22.84 7.87
N THR A 268 6.10 22.03 8.59
CA THR A 268 7.45 21.66 8.21
C THR A 268 7.41 21.23 6.74
N THR A 269 8.13 21.94 5.87
CA THR A 269 8.22 21.68 4.44
C THR A 269 8.74 20.27 4.21
N ARG A 270 7.85 19.28 4.06
CA ARG A 270 8.26 17.93 3.64
C ARG A 270 8.75 18.04 2.21
N LEU A 271 9.94 17.48 1.94
CA LEU A 271 10.58 17.50 0.62
C LEU A 271 9.76 16.74 -0.44
N THR A 272 9.00 15.72 0.00
CA THR A 272 8.15 14.87 -0.85
C THR A 272 6.70 14.86 -0.37
N SER A 273 5.77 14.82 -1.32
CA SER A 273 4.33 14.68 -1.09
C SER A 273 3.88 13.22 -0.94
N ILE A 274 4.79 12.26 -1.14
CA ILE A 274 4.51 10.83 -1.18
C ILE A 274 4.82 10.19 0.19
N PHE A 275 3.88 9.39 0.68
CA PHE A 275 3.95 8.64 1.93
C PHE A 275 4.06 7.15 1.64
N ASP A 276 4.79 6.43 2.51
CA ASP A 276 4.86 4.96 2.51
C ASP A 276 5.29 4.37 1.15
N TRP A 277 6.29 4.98 0.52
CA TRP A 277 6.84 4.47 -0.74
C TRP A 277 7.65 3.21 -0.52
N HIS A 278 7.21 2.08 -1.06
CA HIS A 278 7.85 0.79 -0.89
C HIS A 278 7.72 -0.08 -2.15
N ARG A 279 8.64 -1.05 -2.29
CA ARG A 279 8.51 -2.09 -3.31
C ARG A 279 7.38 -3.02 -2.89
N VAL A 280 6.41 -3.24 -3.78
CA VAL A 280 5.35 -4.23 -3.58
C VAL A 280 5.98 -5.60 -3.80
N PRO A 281 5.97 -6.49 -2.79
CA PRO A 281 6.46 -7.86 -2.96
C PRO A 281 5.74 -8.54 -4.11
N ASP A 282 6.47 -9.25 -4.97
CA ASP A 282 5.80 -10.02 -6.00
C ASP A 282 4.96 -11.11 -5.33
N PRO A 283 3.65 -11.23 -5.60
CA PRO A 283 2.84 -12.31 -5.03
C PRO A 283 3.40 -13.71 -5.31
N ARG A 284 4.28 -13.88 -6.31
CA ARG A 284 5.00 -15.14 -6.58
C ARG A 284 6.29 -15.32 -5.78
N GLU A 285 6.90 -14.26 -5.26
CA GLU A 285 8.09 -14.37 -4.38
C GLU A 285 7.73 -15.06 -3.04
N TYR A 286 6.44 -15.18 -2.70
CA TYR A 286 5.95 -15.92 -1.52
C TYR A 286 5.70 -17.43 -1.75
N VAL A 287 5.94 -17.98 -2.96
CA VAL A 287 5.60 -19.38 -3.28
C VAL A 287 6.74 -20.38 -3.02
N GLU A 288 7.94 -19.94 -2.66
CA GLU A 288 9.04 -20.86 -2.32
C GLU A 288 9.45 -20.72 -0.85
N PHE A 289 8.96 -21.63 -0.01
CA PHE A 289 9.75 -22.52 0.85
C PHE A 289 8.81 -23.51 1.54
N PRO A 290 8.59 -24.73 1.01
CA PRO A 290 8.33 -25.85 1.90
C PRO A 290 9.61 -26.08 2.74
N PRO A 291 9.53 -26.22 4.07
CA PRO A 291 10.65 -26.74 4.83
C PRO A 291 10.90 -28.18 4.38
N GLN A 292 12.14 -28.47 3.95
CA GLN A 292 12.68 -29.84 4.01
C GLN A 292 13.47 -29.98 5.29
#